data_AF-A0A836IKJ9-F1
#
_entry.id   AF-A0A836IKJ9-F1
#
_cell.length_a   1.000
_cell.length_b   1.000
_cell.length_c   1.000
_cell.angle_alpha   90.00
_cell.angle_beta   90.00
_cell.angle_gamma   90.00
#
_symmetry.space_group_name_H-M   'P 1'
#
loop_
_entity.id
_entity.type
_entity.pdbx_description
1 polymer ?
#
loop_
_entity_poly.entity_id
_entity_poly.type
_entity_poly.pdbx_seq_one_letter_code
_entity_poly.pdbx_strand_id
1 'polypeptide(L)'
;MLSRVQSAVIRCAAGVRAASSSAPAAAAKPAEHKGRVGYVSQVIGAVVDVHFAEGVPPVLTSLDVTENLGRDEPLTLEIVQHLDANTGRCIAMQTTDLLKLKSKVVSTGGNISVPVGRETLGRIFNVLGDAIDQRGPVGEKMRMAIHAEAPKLADQAAEDTILTTGIKVIDLILPYCKGGKIGLFGGAGVGKTVIIMELINNVAKGHGGFSVFAGVGERTREGTDLYLEMMQSKVIDLKGESKCVLVYGQMNEPPGARARVAQSALTMAEYFRDVEGQNVLLFIDNIFRFTQANSEVSALLGRIPAAVGYQPTLAEDLGMLQERITSTTKGSITSVQAVYVPADDITDPAPATTFSHLDATTVLDRAVAESGIYPAVNPLECASRIMDPDVIDVDHYNAERGGQGCGGPRAQGDPVPVAAVPGCGGVHWHDGSLRSAGGHGGVVLWPTDGVIRPDPGDGLLHGWWHQVCAGEGEVDGGGGCGDGEAAPRSSGRERLGLAIGGPRRRTAARGCVIGGVARPSQKMPHVPSPPYFALTRLAAC
;
A
#
# COMPACT_ATOMS: atom_id res chain seq x y z
N MET A 1 20.65 -31.98 61.18
CA MET A 1 19.22 -31.62 61.06
C MET A 1 18.98 -30.58 59.95
N LEU A 2 19.74 -30.64 58.84
CA LEU A 2 19.67 -29.69 57.72
C LEU A 2 19.65 -30.38 56.35
N SER A 3 19.59 -31.72 56.28
CA SER A 3 19.53 -32.49 55.03
C SER A 3 18.18 -33.20 54.78
N ARG A 4 17.15 -32.92 55.61
CA ARG A 4 15.81 -33.52 55.47
C ARG A 4 14.70 -32.54 55.08
N VAL A 5 15.00 -31.25 54.89
CA VAL A 5 14.01 -30.23 54.51
C VAL A 5 14.01 -29.94 53.00
N GLN A 6 15.07 -30.27 52.27
CA GLN A 6 15.14 -30.05 50.81
C GLN A 6 14.45 -31.14 49.97
N SER A 7 14.06 -32.28 50.55
CA SER A 7 13.41 -33.38 49.79
C SER A 7 11.88 -33.36 49.86
N ALA A 8 11.28 -32.47 50.67
CA ALA A 8 9.82 -32.36 50.81
C ALA A 8 9.19 -31.30 49.90
N VAL A 9 9.98 -30.34 49.39
CA VAL A 9 9.49 -29.29 48.47
C VAL A 9 9.52 -29.75 47.00
N ILE A 10 10.26 -30.82 46.68
CA ILE A 10 10.43 -31.32 45.30
C ILE A 10 9.40 -32.41 44.92
N ARG A 11 8.50 -32.84 45.82
CA ARG A 11 7.51 -33.89 45.53
C ARG A 11 6.04 -33.46 45.44
N CYS A 12 5.74 -32.16 45.53
CA CYS A 12 4.39 -31.62 45.25
C CYS A 12 4.26 -30.89 43.89
N ALA A 13 5.30 -30.89 43.06
CA ALA A 13 5.30 -30.25 41.74
C ALA A 13 5.21 -31.24 40.56
N ALA A 14 4.80 -32.49 40.82
CA ALA A 14 4.64 -33.53 39.81
C ALA A 14 3.21 -34.06 39.83
N GLY A 15 2.26 -33.22 39.42
CA GLY A 15 0.84 -33.54 39.52
C GLY A 15 -0.11 -32.57 38.83
N VAL A 16 0.36 -31.82 37.83
CA VAL A 16 -0.52 -31.12 36.88
C VAL A 16 0.06 -31.37 35.49
N ARG A 17 -0.25 -32.54 34.92
CA ARG A 17 -0.17 -32.71 33.47
C ARG A 17 -1.20 -31.75 32.89
N ALA A 18 -0.73 -30.59 32.43
CA ALA A 18 -1.51 -29.73 31.55
C ALA A 18 -1.82 -30.56 30.31
N ALA A 19 -3.08 -31.01 30.21
CA ALA A 19 -3.62 -31.57 29.00
C ALA A 19 -3.72 -30.44 27.97
N SER A 20 -2.65 -30.20 27.22
CA SER A 20 -2.67 -29.40 26.00
C SER A 20 -3.39 -30.22 24.92
N SER A 21 -4.71 -30.31 25.00
CA SER A 21 -5.53 -30.69 23.87
C SER A 21 -5.77 -29.43 23.04
N SER A 22 -4.96 -29.23 22.00
CA SER A 22 -5.28 -28.35 20.88
C SER A 22 -6.51 -28.93 20.17
N ALA A 23 -7.69 -28.57 20.65
CA ALA A 23 -8.93 -28.84 19.95
C ALA A 23 -9.04 -27.84 18.78
N PRO A 24 -9.48 -28.28 17.58
CA PRO A 24 -9.76 -27.36 16.48
C PRO A 24 -10.85 -26.39 16.95
N ALA A 25 -10.77 -25.13 16.50
CA ALA A 25 -11.73 -24.07 16.82
C ALA A 25 -13.16 -24.61 16.72
N ALA A 26 -13.79 -24.83 17.86
CA ALA A 26 -15.13 -25.36 17.95
C ALA A 26 -16.08 -24.36 17.26
N ALA A 27 -16.92 -24.88 16.36
CA ALA A 27 -17.97 -24.11 15.69
C ALA A 27 -18.69 -23.20 16.69
N ALA A 28 -18.67 -21.90 16.44
CA ALA A 28 -19.28 -20.89 17.30
C ALA A 28 -20.74 -21.27 17.59
N LYS A 29 -21.13 -21.27 18.88
CA LYS A 29 -22.54 -21.38 19.28
C LYS A 29 -23.34 -20.33 18.48
N PRO A 30 -24.56 -20.66 17.98
CA PRO A 30 -25.38 -19.65 17.32
C PRO A 30 -25.59 -18.50 18.28
N ALA A 31 -25.16 -17.30 17.89
CA ALA A 31 -25.28 -16.12 18.73
C ALA A 31 -26.75 -15.88 19.05
N GLU A 32 -27.02 -15.53 20.31
CA GLU A 32 -28.37 -15.34 20.86
C GLU A 32 -29.21 -14.29 20.09
N HIS A 33 -28.55 -13.40 19.34
CA HIS A 33 -29.20 -12.35 18.55
C HIS A 33 -29.34 -12.69 17.05
N LYS A 34 -29.00 -13.91 16.61
CA LYS A 34 -29.17 -14.30 15.20
C LYS A 34 -30.65 -14.29 14.81
N GLY A 35 -30.97 -13.62 13.70
CA GLY A 35 -32.35 -13.49 13.23
C GLY A 35 -33.18 -12.45 13.99
N ARG A 36 -32.59 -11.72 14.95
CA ARG A 36 -33.28 -10.64 15.66
C ARG A 36 -33.69 -9.55 14.67
N VAL A 37 -34.97 -9.18 14.72
CA VAL A 37 -35.57 -8.22 13.80
C VAL A 37 -35.51 -6.81 14.40
N GLY A 38 -35.06 -5.86 13.58
CA GLY A 38 -35.11 -4.43 13.85
C GLY A 38 -35.80 -3.68 12.72
N TYR A 39 -36.04 -2.40 12.95
CA TYR A 39 -36.68 -1.50 11.99
C TYR A 39 -35.89 -0.21 11.86
N VAL A 40 -35.72 0.29 10.63
CA VAL A 40 -35.02 1.55 10.39
C VAL A 40 -35.75 2.71 11.08
N SER A 41 -35.06 3.41 11.98
CA SER A 41 -35.57 4.57 12.70
C SER A 41 -35.20 5.89 12.01
N GLN A 42 -33.98 5.98 11.48
CA GLN A 42 -33.46 7.19 10.83
C GLN A 42 -32.40 6.83 9.77
N VAL A 43 -32.29 7.67 8.73
CA VAL A 43 -31.28 7.56 7.67
C VAL A 43 -30.65 8.92 7.43
N ILE A 44 -29.33 9.04 7.59
CA ILE A 44 -28.54 10.24 7.30
C ILE A 44 -27.33 9.83 6.46
N GLY A 45 -27.41 10.01 5.14
CA GLY A 45 -26.35 9.54 4.23
C GLY A 45 -26.06 8.06 4.47
N ALA A 46 -24.79 7.70 4.64
CA ALA A 46 -24.37 6.33 4.91
C ALA A 46 -24.63 5.83 6.36
N VAL A 47 -25.15 6.68 7.25
CA VAL A 47 -25.48 6.30 8.64
C VAL A 47 -26.96 5.99 8.76
N VAL A 48 -27.26 4.83 9.35
CA VAL A 48 -28.62 4.32 9.52
C VAL A 48 -28.83 3.92 10.99
N ASP A 49 -29.81 4.51 11.65
CA ASP A 49 -30.19 4.12 13.00
C ASP A 49 -31.30 3.05 12.93
N VAL A 50 -31.12 1.93 13.64
CA VAL A 50 -32.02 0.77 13.64
C VAL A 50 -32.53 0.52 15.05
N HIS A 51 -33.85 0.45 15.20
CA HIS A 51 -34.53 0.16 16.46
C HIS A 51 -34.88 -1.33 16.57
N PHE A 52 -34.52 -1.96 17.68
CA PHE A 52 -34.77 -3.35 18.02
C PHE A 52 -35.69 -3.44 19.24
N ALA A 53 -36.76 -4.23 19.15
CA ALA A 53 -37.70 -4.41 20.27
C ALA A 53 -37.09 -5.25 21.42
N GLU A 54 -36.18 -6.16 21.10
CA GLU A 54 -35.57 -7.13 22.03
C GLU A 54 -34.13 -6.75 22.41
N GLY A 55 -33.82 -5.45 22.36
CA GLY A 55 -32.49 -4.90 22.65
C GLY A 55 -31.51 -4.99 21.48
N VAL A 56 -30.54 -4.07 21.46
CA VAL A 56 -29.57 -3.91 20.36
C VAL A 56 -28.58 -5.09 20.32
N PRO A 57 -28.29 -5.66 19.13
CA PRO A 57 -27.17 -6.59 18.95
C PRO A 57 -25.81 -5.94 19.28
N PRO A 58 -24.74 -6.71 19.55
CA PRO A 58 -23.43 -6.14 19.87
C PRO A 58 -22.88 -5.19 18.80
N VAL A 59 -21.97 -4.29 19.20
CA VAL A 59 -21.21 -3.44 18.26
C VAL A 59 -20.42 -4.33 17.30
N LEU A 60 -20.24 -3.86 16.06
CA LEU A 60 -19.64 -4.54 14.91
C LEU A 60 -20.48 -5.70 14.33
N THR A 61 -21.67 -5.94 14.87
CA THR A 61 -22.61 -6.91 14.30
C THR A 61 -23.13 -6.43 12.94
N SER A 62 -23.16 -7.35 11.99
CA SER A 62 -23.74 -7.18 10.65
C SER A 62 -25.26 -7.37 10.68
N LEU A 63 -25.94 -6.52 9.92
CA LEU A 63 -27.39 -6.50 9.77
C LEU A 63 -27.76 -6.44 8.29
N ASP A 64 -28.70 -7.26 7.85
CA ASP A 64 -29.18 -7.26 6.47
C ASP A 64 -30.56 -6.62 6.38
N VAL A 65 -30.73 -5.73 5.40
CA VAL A 65 -32.04 -5.16 5.08
C VAL A 65 -32.78 -6.12 4.16
N THR A 66 -33.85 -6.74 4.69
CA THR A 66 -34.57 -7.82 3.99
C THR A 66 -35.63 -7.35 3.01
N GLU A 67 -36.07 -6.09 3.11
CA GLU A 67 -37.08 -5.54 2.22
C GLU A 67 -36.48 -5.25 0.84
N ASN A 68 -37.11 -5.81 -0.19
CA ASN A 68 -36.72 -5.57 -1.57
C ASN A 68 -37.34 -4.23 -2.03
N LEU A 69 -36.64 -3.13 -1.78
CA LEU A 69 -37.11 -1.75 -1.95
C LEU A 69 -36.96 -1.22 -3.39
N GLY A 70 -37.04 -2.12 -4.39
CA GLY A 70 -36.70 -1.79 -5.78
C GLY A 70 -35.20 -1.50 -5.95
N ARG A 71 -34.36 -2.15 -5.14
CA ARG A 71 -32.91 -2.03 -5.17
C ARG A 71 -32.33 -3.18 -5.98
N ASP A 72 -31.32 -2.87 -6.79
CA ASP A 72 -30.60 -3.88 -7.58
C ASP A 72 -29.62 -4.69 -6.73
N GLU A 73 -29.17 -4.10 -5.61
CA GLU A 73 -28.16 -4.68 -4.72
C GLU A 73 -28.67 -4.80 -3.27
N PRO A 74 -28.26 -5.88 -2.56
CA PRO A 74 -28.55 -6.03 -1.14
C PRO A 74 -27.90 -4.91 -0.34
N LEU A 75 -28.47 -4.59 0.83
CA LEU A 75 -27.94 -3.60 1.74
C LEU A 75 -27.57 -4.26 3.07
N THR A 76 -26.29 -4.19 3.39
CA THR A 76 -25.75 -4.64 4.67
C THR A 76 -25.30 -3.43 5.49
N LEU A 77 -25.67 -3.44 6.76
CA LEU A 77 -25.31 -2.43 7.75
C LEU A 77 -24.41 -3.07 8.81
N GLU A 78 -23.50 -2.29 9.39
CA GLU A 78 -22.70 -2.69 10.55
C GLU A 78 -22.99 -1.76 11.72
N ILE A 79 -23.30 -2.30 12.91
CA ILE A 79 -23.51 -1.49 14.12
C ILE A 79 -22.18 -0.89 14.57
N VAL A 80 -22.11 0.43 14.75
CA VAL A 80 -20.90 1.11 15.24
C VAL A 80 -21.08 1.65 16.67
N GLN A 81 -22.31 2.01 17.04
CA GLN A 81 -22.58 2.58 18.36
C GLN A 81 -24.00 2.23 18.82
N HIS A 82 -24.19 2.05 20.13
CA HIS A 82 -25.53 2.01 20.73
C HIS A 82 -25.91 3.41 21.18
N LEU A 83 -27.06 3.91 20.73
CA LEU A 83 -27.59 5.22 21.16
C LEU A 83 -28.37 5.09 22.47
N ASP A 84 -29.12 4.00 22.59
CA ASP A 84 -29.88 3.62 23.78
C ASP A 84 -29.98 2.09 23.87
N ALA A 85 -30.83 1.57 24.78
CA ALA A 85 -30.99 0.12 24.98
C ALA A 85 -31.58 -0.62 23.78
N ASN A 86 -32.28 0.08 22.88
CA ASN A 86 -33.04 -0.47 21.77
C ASN A 86 -32.61 0.09 20.40
N THR A 87 -31.86 1.18 20.33
CA THR A 87 -31.43 1.81 19.08
C THR A 87 -29.93 1.66 18.84
N GLY A 88 -29.55 0.98 17.76
CA GLY A 88 -28.18 0.87 17.27
C GLY A 88 -27.94 1.79 16.07
N ARG A 89 -26.88 2.59 16.13
CA ARG A 89 -26.38 3.39 15.01
C ARG A 89 -25.46 2.54 14.15
N CYS A 90 -25.77 2.48 12.87
CA CYS A 90 -25.09 1.62 11.91
C CYS A 90 -24.48 2.42 10.76
N ILE A 91 -23.49 1.82 10.09
CA ILE A 91 -22.93 2.32 8.84
C ILE A 91 -23.30 1.36 7.71
N ALA A 92 -23.65 1.91 6.55
CA ALA A 92 -24.02 1.14 5.37
C ALA A 92 -22.79 0.78 4.51
N MET A 93 -22.76 -0.46 4.01
CA MET A 93 -21.74 -0.95 3.08
C MET A 93 -22.09 -0.68 1.61
N GLN A 94 -23.37 -0.45 1.30
CA GLN A 94 -23.87 -0.04 -0.02
C GLN A 94 -24.61 1.31 0.08
N THR A 95 -25.01 1.88 -1.06
CA THR A 95 -25.83 3.11 -1.06
C THR A 95 -27.10 2.94 -0.23
N THR A 96 -27.52 3.96 0.51
CA THR A 96 -28.79 3.94 1.27
C THR A 96 -29.98 4.46 0.46
N ASP A 97 -29.81 4.66 -0.84
CA ASP A 97 -30.88 5.13 -1.70
C ASP A 97 -32.10 4.20 -1.67
N LEU A 98 -33.28 4.80 -1.75
CA LEU A 98 -34.57 4.11 -1.66
C LEU A 98 -34.86 3.42 -0.31
N LEU A 99 -33.97 3.51 0.68
CA LEU A 99 -34.20 2.97 2.02
C LEU A 99 -35.31 3.76 2.71
N LYS A 100 -36.38 3.06 3.10
CA LYS A 100 -37.53 3.67 3.77
C LYS A 100 -37.40 3.54 5.28
N LEU A 101 -38.00 4.50 5.97
CA LEU A 101 -38.21 4.38 7.41
C LEU A 101 -39.09 3.18 7.71
N LYS A 102 -38.81 2.53 8.83
CA LYS A 102 -39.46 1.31 9.30
C LYS A 102 -39.24 0.09 8.41
N SER A 103 -38.29 0.13 7.47
CA SER A 103 -37.91 -1.07 6.73
C SER A 103 -37.31 -2.13 7.66
N LYS A 104 -37.67 -3.39 7.39
CA LYS A 104 -37.24 -4.54 8.18
C LYS A 104 -35.76 -4.87 7.99
N VAL A 105 -35.04 -4.91 9.11
CA VAL A 105 -33.62 -5.26 9.22
C VAL A 105 -33.48 -6.54 10.07
N VAL A 106 -32.56 -7.42 9.72
CA VAL A 106 -32.33 -8.69 10.43
C VAL A 106 -30.86 -8.84 10.80
N SER A 107 -30.58 -9.19 12.05
CA SER A 107 -29.21 -9.49 12.48
C SER A 107 -28.72 -10.83 11.93
N THR A 108 -27.51 -10.82 11.37
CA THR A 108 -26.85 -12.04 10.88
C THR A 108 -26.37 -12.95 12.02
N GLY A 109 -26.30 -12.43 13.25
CA GLY A 109 -25.80 -13.13 14.42
C GLY A 109 -24.30 -12.94 14.68
N GLY A 110 -23.59 -12.13 13.89
CA GLY A 110 -22.19 -11.86 14.12
C GLY A 110 -21.68 -10.71 13.27
N ASN A 111 -20.37 -10.55 13.23
CA ASN A 111 -19.71 -9.54 12.42
C ASN A 111 -19.84 -9.87 10.92
N ILE A 112 -19.53 -8.89 10.06
CA ILE A 112 -19.34 -9.18 8.63
C ILE A 112 -18.30 -10.31 8.50
N SER A 113 -18.62 -11.32 7.69
CA SER A 113 -17.77 -12.50 7.50
C SER A 113 -17.43 -12.71 6.04
N VAL A 114 -16.16 -12.99 5.76
CA VAL A 114 -15.61 -13.11 4.40
C VAL A 114 -15.12 -14.53 4.13
N PRO A 115 -15.15 -15.02 2.88
CA PRO A 115 -14.53 -16.28 2.48
C PRO A 115 -13.05 -16.28 2.86
N VAL A 116 -12.57 -17.42 3.32
CA VAL A 116 -11.14 -17.67 3.53
C VAL A 116 -10.76 -19.03 2.96
N GLY A 117 -9.46 -19.26 2.75
CA GLY A 117 -8.94 -20.50 2.17
C GLY A 117 -8.34 -20.34 0.79
N ARG A 118 -7.72 -21.40 0.30
CA ARG A 118 -7.09 -21.43 -1.04
C ARG A 118 -8.09 -21.23 -2.17
N GLU A 119 -9.37 -21.50 -1.92
CA GLU A 119 -10.46 -21.28 -2.85
C GLU A 119 -10.65 -19.79 -3.22
N THR A 120 -10.13 -18.88 -2.37
CA THR A 120 -10.13 -17.43 -2.63
C THR A 120 -9.05 -16.97 -3.61
N LEU A 121 -8.03 -17.80 -3.87
CA LEU A 121 -6.91 -17.44 -4.74
C LEU A 121 -7.38 -17.23 -6.18
N GLY A 122 -6.93 -16.12 -6.77
CA GLY A 122 -7.25 -15.71 -8.14
C GLY A 122 -8.66 -15.12 -8.32
N ARG A 123 -9.37 -14.85 -7.21
CA ARG A 123 -10.70 -14.26 -7.20
C ARG A 123 -10.65 -12.79 -6.79
N ILE A 124 -11.71 -12.07 -7.16
CA ILE A 124 -11.92 -10.67 -6.76
C ILE A 124 -13.13 -10.57 -5.83
N PHE A 125 -12.94 -9.95 -4.67
CA PHE A 125 -13.97 -9.78 -3.65
C PHE A 125 -14.29 -8.32 -3.36
N ASN A 126 -15.53 -8.05 -2.98
CA ASN A 126 -15.92 -6.80 -2.33
C ASN A 126 -15.68 -6.87 -0.80
N VAL A 127 -16.02 -5.79 -0.08
CA VAL A 127 -15.90 -5.71 1.39
C VAL A 127 -16.64 -6.82 2.15
N LEU A 128 -17.79 -7.28 1.63
CA LEU A 128 -18.61 -8.32 2.27
C LEU A 128 -18.12 -9.74 1.98
N GLY A 129 -17.15 -9.88 1.07
CA GLY A 129 -16.65 -11.18 0.63
C GLY A 129 -17.44 -11.80 -0.51
N ASP A 130 -18.28 -11.03 -1.20
CA ASP A 130 -18.94 -11.49 -2.42
C ASP A 130 -17.99 -11.38 -3.60
N ALA A 131 -17.99 -12.39 -4.47
CA ALA A 131 -17.13 -12.40 -5.65
C ALA A 131 -17.70 -11.50 -6.75
N ILE A 132 -16.90 -10.53 -7.20
CA ILE A 132 -17.28 -9.52 -8.21
C ILE A 132 -16.64 -9.74 -9.58
N ASP A 133 -15.92 -10.85 -9.75
CA ASP A 133 -15.23 -11.21 -11.00
C ASP A 133 -16.09 -11.96 -12.02
N GLN A 134 -17.37 -12.21 -11.72
CA GLN A 134 -18.32 -12.95 -12.57
C GLN A 134 -17.90 -14.40 -12.88
N ARG A 135 -17.01 -15.00 -12.08
CA ARG A 135 -16.50 -16.37 -12.31
C ARG A 135 -17.25 -17.43 -11.50
N GLY A 136 -18.53 -17.20 -11.23
CA GLY A 136 -19.38 -18.09 -10.44
C GLY A 136 -19.03 -18.12 -8.95
N PRO A 137 -19.61 -19.05 -8.17
CA PRO A 137 -19.36 -19.14 -6.73
C PRO A 137 -17.91 -19.52 -6.43
N VAL A 138 -17.42 -19.16 -5.24
CA VAL A 138 -16.01 -19.34 -4.82
C VAL A 138 -15.72 -20.79 -4.38
N GLY A 139 -16.75 -21.52 -3.94
CA GLY A 139 -16.56 -22.85 -3.35
C GLY A 139 -15.93 -22.79 -1.95
N GLU A 140 -16.16 -21.69 -1.23
CA GLU A 140 -15.65 -21.47 0.13
C GLU A 140 -16.07 -22.59 1.10
N LYS A 141 -15.13 -23.03 1.94
CA LYS A 141 -15.39 -24.00 3.02
C LYS A 141 -15.60 -23.34 4.37
N MET A 142 -15.05 -22.14 4.54
CA MET A 142 -15.02 -21.42 5.80
C MET A 142 -15.15 -19.92 5.52
N ARG A 143 -15.86 -19.23 6.42
CA ARG A 143 -15.88 -17.77 6.50
C ARG A 143 -15.33 -17.32 7.86
N MET A 144 -14.63 -16.21 7.88
CA MET A 144 -14.09 -15.60 9.10
C MET A 144 -14.59 -14.16 9.24
N ALA A 145 -14.77 -13.73 10.50
CA ALA A 145 -15.19 -12.37 10.82
C ALA A 145 -14.09 -11.36 10.49
N ILE A 146 -14.45 -10.21 9.92
CA ILE A 146 -13.46 -9.20 9.53
C ILE A 146 -12.81 -8.47 10.72
N HIS A 147 -13.52 -8.44 11.85
CA HIS A 147 -13.07 -7.83 13.09
C HIS A 147 -12.49 -8.92 13.99
N ALA A 148 -11.18 -9.08 13.95
CA ALA A 148 -10.40 -9.91 14.83
C ALA A 148 -9.58 -9.04 15.80
N GLU A 149 -9.26 -9.58 16.97
CA GLU A 149 -8.31 -8.96 17.89
C GLU A 149 -6.88 -9.12 17.36
N ALA A 150 -6.00 -8.15 17.67
CA ALA A 150 -4.58 -8.28 17.36
C ALA A 150 -3.95 -9.46 18.14
N PRO A 151 -2.92 -10.12 17.57
CA PRO A 151 -2.19 -11.17 18.26
C PRO A 151 -1.65 -10.70 19.62
N LYS A 152 -1.78 -11.56 20.65
CA LYS A 152 -1.28 -11.25 21.98
C LYS A 152 0.25 -11.20 21.96
N LEU A 153 0.84 -10.50 22.93
CA LEU A 153 2.30 -10.42 23.07
C LEU A 153 2.98 -11.80 23.12
N ALA A 154 2.34 -12.81 23.72
CA ALA A 154 2.87 -14.17 23.80
C ALA A 154 2.90 -14.90 22.44
N ASP A 155 2.07 -14.47 21.49
CA ASP A 155 1.96 -15.08 20.16
C ASP A 155 2.88 -14.39 19.13
N GLN A 156 3.45 -13.23 19.46
CA GLN A 156 4.35 -12.46 18.61
C GLN A 156 5.75 -13.10 18.56
N ALA A 157 6.34 -13.12 17.36
CA ALA A 157 7.71 -13.58 17.17
C ALA A 157 8.68 -12.39 17.29
N ALA A 158 9.80 -12.59 18.00
CA ALA A 158 10.83 -11.57 18.21
C ALA A 158 11.97 -11.61 17.18
N GLU A 159 11.94 -12.55 16.24
CA GLU A 159 13.02 -12.72 15.26
C GLU A 159 12.87 -11.75 14.09
N ASP A 160 13.66 -10.66 14.14
CA ASP A 160 13.84 -9.75 13.02
C ASP A 160 14.68 -10.44 11.93
N THR A 161 14.01 -10.94 10.89
CA THR A 161 14.66 -11.57 9.73
C THR A 161 14.38 -10.79 8.46
N ILE A 162 15.38 -10.74 7.56
CA ILE A 162 15.26 -10.06 6.27
C ILE A 162 14.29 -10.84 5.36
N LEU A 163 13.39 -10.11 4.69
CA LEU A 163 12.64 -10.55 3.54
C LEU A 163 13.41 -10.19 2.27
N THR A 164 14.04 -11.17 1.64
CA THR A 164 14.76 -10.94 0.37
C THR A 164 13.76 -10.70 -0.76
N THR A 165 13.79 -9.50 -1.32
CA THR A 165 12.83 -9.06 -2.36
C THR A 165 13.30 -9.34 -3.78
N GLY A 166 14.61 -9.54 -3.99
CA GLY A 166 15.23 -9.64 -5.30
C GLY A 166 15.43 -8.28 -5.98
N ILE A 167 15.03 -7.18 -5.34
CA ILE A 167 15.18 -5.82 -5.86
C ILE A 167 16.41 -5.20 -5.19
N LYS A 168 17.50 -5.06 -5.97
CA LYS A 168 18.83 -4.64 -5.46
C LYS A 168 18.79 -3.40 -4.57
N VAL A 169 18.08 -2.35 -4.97
CA VAL A 169 18.03 -1.10 -4.19
C VAL A 169 17.33 -1.31 -2.85
N ILE A 170 16.28 -2.15 -2.82
CA ILE A 170 15.54 -2.46 -1.60
C ILE A 170 16.39 -3.36 -0.70
N ASP A 171 16.88 -4.47 -1.23
CA ASP A 171 17.65 -5.44 -0.44
C ASP A 171 18.95 -4.84 0.11
N LEU A 172 19.60 -3.92 -0.61
CA LEU A 172 20.85 -3.30 -0.16
C LEU A 172 20.62 -2.14 0.82
N ILE A 173 19.73 -1.19 0.49
CA ILE A 173 19.67 0.11 1.17
C ILE A 173 18.54 0.17 2.21
N LEU A 174 17.42 -0.50 1.95
CA LEU A 174 16.25 -0.46 2.82
C LEU A 174 15.65 -1.88 2.95
N PRO A 175 16.40 -2.84 3.49
CA PRO A 175 15.96 -4.23 3.55
C PRO A 175 14.64 -4.31 4.30
N TYR A 176 13.71 -5.11 3.78
CA TYR A 176 12.41 -5.32 4.39
C TYR A 176 12.52 -6.41 5.45
N CYS A 177 11.85 -6.23 6.59
CA CYS A 177 11.75 -7.28 7.60
C CYS A 177 10.52 -8.16 7.37
N LYS A 178 10.63 -9.46 7.66
CA LYS A 178 9.50 -10.39 7.60
C LYS A 178 8.49 -10.06 8.69
N GLY A 179 7.23 -9.92 8.29
CA GLY A 179 6.15 -9.45 9.17
C GLY A 179 6.17 -7.96 9.44
N GLY A 180 7.07 -7.24 8.76
CA GLY A 180 7.17 -5.80 8.88
C GLY A 180 6.08 -5.06 8.13
N LYS A 181 5.99 -3.77 8.42
CA LYS A 181 5.12 -2.81 7.75
C LYS A 181 5.98 -1.87 6.92
N ILE A 182 5.81 -1.91 5.61
CA ILE A 182 6.57 -1.12 4.65
C ILE A 182 5.68 -0.02 4.07
N GLY A 183 6.15 1.22 4.09
CA GLY A 183 5.49 2.34 3.42
C GLY A 183 6.09 2.61 2.04
N LEU A 184 5.29 2.52 0.98
CA LEU A 184 5.63 3.00 -0.36
C LEU A 184 5.10 4.43 -0.53
N PHE A 185 6.01 5.40 -0.54
CA PHE A 185 5.71 6.81 -0.79
C PHE A 185 5.99 7.14 -2.24
N GLY A 186 5.14 7.98 -2.84
CA GLY A 186 5.38 8.46 -4.19
C GLY A 186 4.13 8.97 -4.88
N GLY A 187 4.34 9.93 -5.79
CA GLY A 187 3.28 10.49 -6.62
C GLY A 187 2.74 9.51 -7.67
N ALA A 188 1.80 9.97 -8.49
CA ALA A 188 1.38 9.22 -9.67
C ALA A 188 2.52 9.11 -10.69
N GLY A 189 2.65 7.95 -11.33
CA GLY A 189 3.59 7.72 -12.44
C GLY A 189 5.02 7.31 -12.06
N VAL A 190 5.35 7.18 -10.77
CA VAL A 190 6.72 6.81 -10.31
C VAL A 190 6.98 5.30 -10.23
N GLY A 191 6.03 4.46 -10.67
CA GLY A 191 6.19 3.00 -10.72
C GLY A 191 5.78 2.21 -9.46
N LYS A 192 4.92 2.76 -8.60
CA LYS A 192 4.39 2.06 -7.40
C LYS A 192 3.80 0.67 -7.71
N THR A 193 2.89 0.63 -8.67
CA THR A 193 2.22 -0.62 -9.09
C THR A 193 3.22 -1.64 -9.63
N VAL A 194 4.21 -1.19 -10.41
CA VAL A 194 5.27 -2.06 -10.96
C VAL A 194 6.08 -2.71 -9.84
N ILE A 195 6.46 -1.93 -8.82
CA ILE A 195 7.16 -2.47 -7.65
C ILE A 195 6.28 -3.48 -6.90
N ILE A 196 5.00 -3.19 -6.70
CA ILE A 196 4.06 -4.12 -6.05
C ILE A 196 3.97 -5.45 -6.81
N MET A 197 3.79 -5.40 -8.13
CA MET A 197 3.70 -6.61 -8.96
C MET A 197 4.99 -7.40 -8.96
N GLU A 198 6.14 -6.73 -8.99
CA GLU A 198 7.44 -7.40 -8.95
C GLU A 198 7.71 -8.03 -7.58
N LEU A 199 7.30 -7.38 -6.48
CA LEU A 199 7.35 -7.97 -5.14
C LEU A 199 6.46 -9.22 -5.05
N ILE A 200 5.23 -9.17 -5.59
CA ILE A 200 4.35 -10.34 -5.65
C ILE A 200 5.04 -11.46 -6.43
N ASN A 201 5.56 -11.16 -7.62
CA ASN A 201 6.21 -12.13 -8.49
C ASN A 201 7.45 -12.79 -7.84
N ASN A 202 8.35 -11.99 -7.25
CA ASN A 202 9.60 -12.48 -6.68
C ASN A 202 9.38 -13.29 -5.40
N VAL A 203 8.47 -12.84 -4.52
CA VAL A 203 8.17 -13.58 -3.29
C VAL A 203 7.35 -14.83 -3.59
N ALA A 204 6.43 -14.78 -4.57
CA ALA A 204 5.70 -15.96 -5.02
C ALA A 204 6.61 -17.04 -5.65
N LYS A 205 7.71 -16.65 -6.30
CA LYS A 205 8.69 -17.59 -6.87
C LYS A 205 9.71 -18.07 -5.83
N GLY A 206 10.20 -17.16 -4.99
CA GLY A 206 11.30 -17.43 -4.07
C GLY A 206 10.90 -17.96 -2.70
N HIS A 207 9.69 -17.66 -2.21
CA HIS A 207 9.29 -17.95 -0.81
C HIS A 207 8.00 -18.78 -0.68
N GLY A 208 7.38 -19.19 -1.78
CA GLY A 208 6.22 -20.10 -1.77
C GLY A 208 4.99 -19.56 -1.04
N GLY A 209 4.96 -18.26 -0.72
CA GLY A 209 3.89 -17.59 0.02
C GLY A 209 2.80 -17.05 -0.90
N PHE A 210 1.60 -16.87 -0.34
CA PHE A 210 0.49 -16.20 -1.00
C PHE A 210 0.55 -14.68 -0.81
N SER A 211 -0.13 -13.96 -1.71
CA SER A 211 -0.31 -12.51 -1.63
C SER A 211 -1.78 -12.16 -1.54
N VAL A 212 -2.09 -11.10 -0.80
CA VAL A 212 -3.43 -10.51 -0.73
C VAL A 212 -3.31 -9.03 -1.05
N PHE A 213 -4.11 -8.55 -1.98
CA PHE A 213 -4.17 -7.14 -2.36
C PHE A 213 -5.47 -6.51 -1.87
N ALA A 214 -5.35 -5.44 -1.10
CA ALA A 214 -6.43 -4.62 -0.59
C ALA A 214 -6.44 -3.28 -1.34
N GLY A 215 -7.36 -3.15 -2.29
CA GLY A 215 -7.61 -1.90 -3.01
C GLY A 215 -8.59 -1.02 -2.24
N VAL A 216 -8.07 -0.26 -1.27
CA VAL A 216 -8.82 0.66 -0.41
C VAL A 216 -9.00 2.01 -1.10
N GLY A 217 -10.24 2.31 -1.51
CA GLY A 217 -10.55 3.54 -2.23
C GLY A 217 -9.79 3.63 -3.56
N GLU A 218 -9.58 2.48 -4.21
CA GLU A 218 -8.88 2.41 -5.48
C GLU A 218 -9.74 2.85 -6.65
N ARG A 219 -9.09 3.31 -7.72
CA ARG A 219 -9.80 3.58 -8.97
C ARG A 219 -10.14 2.27 -9.66
N THR A 220 -11.39 2.12 -10.11
CA THR A 220 -11.85 0.93 -10.84
C THR A 220 -10.98 0.61 -12.06
N ARG A 221 -10.48 1.64 -12.77
CA ARG A 221 -9.53 1.47 -13.88
C ARG A 221 -8.22 0.83 -13.42
N GLU A 222 -7.62 1.35 -12.35
CA GLU A 222 -6.33 0.85 -11.82
C GLU A 222 -6.46 -0.58 -11.31
N GLY A 223 -7.60 -0.93 -10.70
CA GLY A 223 -7.91 -2.32 -10.33
C GLY A 223 -8.06 -3.26 -11.54
N THR A 224 -8.63 -2.76 -12.64
CA THR A 224 -8.78 -3.55 -13.88
C THR A 224 -7.42 -3.79 -14.55
N ASP A 225 -6.60 -2.73 -14.66
CA ASP A 225 -5.25 -2.80 -15.22
C ASP A 225 -4.39 -3.79 -14.41
N LEU A 226 -4.43 -3.71 -13.08
CA LEU A 226 -3.71 -4.62 -12.19
C LEU A 226 -4.18 -6.09 -12.36
N TYR A 227 -5.49 -6.33 -12.45
CA TYR A 227 -6.02 -7.68 -12.65
C TYR A 227 -5.60 -8.28 -14.00
N LEU A 228 -5.66 -7.48 -15.07
CA LEU A 228 -5.22 -7.89 -16.41
C LEU A 228 -3.72 -8.21 -16.42
N GLU A 229 -2.90 -7.39 -15.77
CA GLU A 229 -1.46 -7.58 -15.70
C GLU A 229 -1.08 -8.80 -14.84
N MET A 230 -1.80 -9.07 -13.75
CA MET A 230 -1.65 -10.29 -12.96
C MET A 230 -2.03 -11.56 -13.73
N MET A 231 -3.00 -11.48 -14.64
CA MET A 231 -3.34 -12.60 -15.53
C MET A 231 -2.25 -12.83 -16.59
N GLN A 232 -1.71 -11.76 -17.17
CA GLN A 232 -0.64 -11.86 -18.18
C GLN A 232 0.65 -12.41 -17.58
N SER A 233 1.02 -11.97 -16.38
CA SER A 233 2.19 -12.43 -15.63
C SER A 233 2.01 -13.81 -14.98
N LYS A 234 0.81 -14.41 -15.08
CA LYS A 234 0.43 -15.70 -14.48
C LYS A 234 0.54 -15.73 -12.94
N VAL A 235 0.46 -14.57 -12.30
CA VAL A 235 0.24 -14.48 -10.85
C VAL A 235 -1.18 -14.95 -10.52
N ILE A 236 -2.14 -14.57 -11.38
CA ILE A 236 -3.49 -15.11 -11.40
C ILE A 236 -3.62 -15.98 -12.64
N ASP A 237 -3.63 -17.30 -12.44
CA ASP A 237 -3.91 -18.26 -13.51
C ASP A 237 -5.37 -18.70 -13.43
N LEU A 238 -6.13 -18.46 -14.51
CA LEU A 238 -7.54 -18.81 -14.57
C LEU A 238 -7.79 -20.33 -14.67
N LYS A 239 -6.79 -21.08 -15.15
CA LYS A 239 -6.86 -22.53 -15.38
C LYS A 239 -5.93 -23.32 -14.47
N GLY A 240 -5.00 -22.63 -13.80
CA GLY A 240 -3.97 -23.22 -12.96
C GLY A 240 -4.03 -22.70 -11.52
N GLU A 241 -2.86 -22.67 -10.87
CA GLU A 241 -2.72 -22.23 -9.49
C GLU A 241 -2.45 -20.73 -9.43
N SER A 242 -3.41 -20.00 -8.87
CA SER A 242 -3.26 -18.57 -8.58
C SER A 242 -2.58 -18.36 -7.22
N LYS A 243 -1.85 -17.26 -7.07
CA LYS A 243 -1.10 -16.94 -5.85
C LYS A 243 -1.53 -15.65 -5.16
N CYS A 244 -2.48 -14.92 -5.74
CA CYS A 244 -2.95 -13.63 -5.25
C CYS A 244 -4.46 -13.65 -5.02
N VAL A 245 -4.92 -13.04 -3.93
CA VAL A 245 -6.34 -12.71 -3.70
C VAL A 245 -6.52 -11.20 -3.86
N LEU A 246 -7.56 -10.76 -4.57
CA LEU A 246 -7.87 -9.34 -4.74
C LEU A 246 -9.13 -8.98 -3.95
N VAL A 247 -9.04 -7.96 -3.11
CA VAL A 247 -10.18 -7.41 -2.36
C VAL A 247 -10.26 -5.92 -2.66
N TYR A 248 -11.33 -5.48 -3.32
CA TYR A 248 -11.52 -4.08 -3.69
C TYR A 248 -12.66 -3.45 -2.91
N GLY A 249 -12.42 -2.20 -2.51
CA GLY A 249 -13.41 -1.27 -2.00
C GLY A 249 -13.21 0.02 -2.76
N GLN A 250 -13.92 0.17 -3.88
CA GLN A 250 -13.59 1.17 -4.90
C GLN A 250 -13.99 2.59 -4.48
N MET A 251 -13.50 3.61 -5.19
CA MET A 251 -13.85 5.02 -4.90
C MET A 251 -15.34 5.35 -5.03
N ASN A 252 -16.09 4.60 -5.84
CA ASN A 252 -17.54 4.76 -6.00
C ASN A 252 -18.35 4.14 -4.85
N GLU A 253 -17.71 3.34 -3.99
CA GLU A 253 -18.37 2.74 -2.84
C GLU A 253 -18.48 3.72 -1.66
N PRO A 254 -19.52 3.58 -0.81
CA PRO A 254 -19.70 4.45 0.34
C PRO A 254 -18.51 4.34 1.32
N PRO A 255 -18.31 5.35 2.18
CA PRO A 255 -17.21 5.35 3.13
C PRO A 255 -17.23 4.16 4.10
N GLY A 256 -18.40 3.58 4.39
CA GLY A 256 -18.50 2.37 5.22
C GLY A 256 -17.74 1.18 4.62
N ALA A 257 -17.91 0.92 3.33
CA ALA A 257 -17.20 -0.16 2.63
C ALA A 257 -15.70 0.11 2.55
N ARG A 258 -15.30 1.33 2.16
CA ARG A 258 -13.89 1.73 2.09
C ARG A 258 -13.19 1.66 3.47
N ALA A 259 -13.90 1.92 4.55
CA ALA A 259 -13.38 1.84 5.92
C ALA A 259 -13.26 0.40 6.46
N ARG A 260 -13.78 -0.60 5.75
CA ARG A 260 -13.80 -2.02 6.18
C ARG A 260 -13.07 -2.97 5.24
N VAL A 261 -12.84 -2.57 3.99
CA VAL A 261 -12.20 -3.43 2.97
C VAL A 261 -10.79 -3.88 3.37
N ALA A 262 -10.02 -3.01 4.05
CA ALA A 262 -8.68 -3.36 4.54
C ALA A 262 -8.74 -4.52 5.54
N GLN A 263 -9.72 -4.54 6.45
CA GLN A 263 -9.95 -5.61 7.40
C GLN A 263 -10.40 -6.90 6.71
N SER A 264 -11.23 -6.81 5.66
CA SER A 264 -11.63 -7.97 4.85
C SER A 264 -10.43 -8.65 4.21
N ALA A 265 -9.55 -7.89 3.57
CA ALA A 265 -8.30 -8.39 3.00
C ALA A 265 -7.36 -8.96 4.07
N LEU A 266 -7.20 -8.24 5.19
CA LEU A 266 -6.36 -8.69 6.30
C LEU A 266 -6.85 -10.02 6.87
N THR A 267 -8.15 -10.23 6.97
CA THR A 267 -8.73 -11.50 7.46
C THR A 267 -8.40 -12.68 6.55
N MET A 268 -8.38 -12.47 5.23
CA MET A 268 -7.93 -13.49 4.28
C MET A 268 -6.42 -13.77 4.45
N ALA A 269 -5.61 -12.75 4.69
CA ALA A 269 -4.18 -12.91 4.98
C ALA A 269 -3.92 -13.63 6.31
N GLU A 270 -4.70 -13.31 7.36
CA GLU A 270 -4.63 -13.96 8.68
C GLU A 270 -4.96 -15.44 8.61
N TYR A 271 -5.89 -15.87 7.75
CA TYR A 271 -6.12 -17.30 7.52
C TYR A 271 -4.86 -18.02 7.03
N PHE A 272 -4.18 -17.46 6.03
CA PHE A 272 -2.94 -18.04 5.51
C PHE A 272 -1.81 -18.03 6.56
N ARG A 273 -1.75 -17.01 7.42
CA ARG A 273 -0.81 -16.94 8.54
C ARG A 273 -1.10 -17.97 9.63
N ASP A 274 -2.33 -17.99 10.14
CA ASP A 274 -2.68 -18.66 11.40
C ASP A 274 -3.15 -20.11 11.23
N VAL A 275 -3.78 -20.41 10.09
CA VAL A 275 -4.32 -21.73 9.76
C VAL A 275 -3.37 -22.49 8.83
N GLU A 276 -2.86 -21.85 7.78
CA GLU A 276 -1.91 -22.49 6.87
C GLU A 276 -0.45 -22.38 7.31
N GLY A 277 -0.11 -21.50 8.26
CA GLY A 277 1.25 -21.36 8.77
C GLY A 277 2.23 -20.80 7.74
N GLN A 278 1.78 -19.90 6.87
CA GLN A 278 2.57 -19.36 5.77
C GLN A 278 2.99 -17.91 5.99
N ASN A 279 4.02 -17.50 5.26
CA ASN A 279 4.41 -16.09 5.13
C ASN A 279 3.60 -15.47 4.00
N VAL A 280 2.88 -14.40 4.32
CA VAL A 280 1.92 -13.75 3.43
C VAL A 280 2.39 -12.34 3.14
N LEU A 281 2.23 -11.91 1.89
CA LEU A 281 2.34 -10.49 1.55
C LEU A 281 0.96 -9.85 1.52
N LEU A 282 0.79 -8.76 2.25
CA LEU A 282 -0.41 -7.95 2.21
C LEU A 282 -0.10 -6.61 1.54
N PHE A 283 -0.76 -6.30 0.44
CA PHE A 283 -0.64 -5.01 -0.23
C PHE A 283 -1.85 -4.15 0.12
N ILE A 284 -1.62 -2.92 0.59
CA ILE A 284 -2.69 -1.97 0.91
C ILE A 284 -2.48 -0.72 0.06
N ASP A 285 -3.27 -0.57 -1.01
CA ASP A 285 -3.31 0.66 -1.80
C ASP A 285 -4.72 1.25 -1.67
N ASN A 286 -4.96 2.35 -0.95
CA ASN A 286 -4.01 3.18 -0.21
C ASN A 286 -4.40 3.29 1.26
N ILE A 287 -3.43 3.20 2.18
CA ILE A 287 -3.73 3.31 3.63
C ILE A 287 -4.27 4.68 4.02
N PHE A 288 -3.92 5.74 3.28
CA PHE A 288 -4.51 7.06 3.50
C PHE A 288 -6.02 7.06 3.20
N ARG A 289 -6.48 6.29 2.21
CA ARG A 289 -7.92 6.20 1.87
C ARG A 289 -8.71 5.46 2.94
N PHE A 290 -8.09 4.53 3.66
CA PHE A 290 -8.67 3.94 4.86
C PHE A 290 -8.94 5.01 5.92
N THR A 291 -7.93 5.84 6.21
CA THR A 291 -8.07 6.96 7.15
C THR A 291 -9.14 7.95 6.70
N GLN A 292 -9.13 8.34 5.43
CA GLN A 292 -10.10 9.26 4.86
C GLN A 292 -11.54 8.74 5.00
N ALA A 293 -11.77 7.45 4.68
CA ALA A 293 -13.08 6.83 4.80
C ALA A 293 -13.57 6.82 6.27
N ASN A 294 -12.69 6.52 7.23
CA ASN A 294 -13.03 6.59 8.66
C ASN A 294 -13.29 8.03 9.13
N SER A 295 -12.60 9.03 8.58
CA SER A 295 -12.87 10.44 8.85
C SER A 295 -14.26 10.86 8.35
N GLU A 296 -14.66 10.43 7.15
CA GLU A 296 -16.00 10.63 6.60
C GLU A 296 -17.08 9.96 7.47
N VAL A 297 -16.86 8.69 7.85
CA VAL A 297 -17.76 7.97 8.76
C VAL A 297 -17.88 8.68 10.10
N SER A 298 -16.77 9.10 10.71
CA SER A 298 -16.75 9.79 11.99
C SER A 298 -17.55 11.11 11.96
N ALA A 299 -17.44 11.87 10.87
CA ALA A 299 -18.21 13.08 10.68
C ALA A 299 -19.73 12.79 10.60
N LEU A 300 -20.13 11.74 9.87
CA LEU A 300 -21.53 11.33 9.76
C LEU A 300 -22.10 10.79 11.09
N LEU A 301 -21.26 10.17 11.93
CA LEU A 301 -21.65 9.75 13.28
C LEU A 301 -21.86 10.92 14.24
N GLY A 302 -21.45 12.14 13.86
CA GLY A 302 -21.56 13.35 14.68
C GLY A 302 -20.44 13.49 15.71
N ARG A 303 -19.31 12.81 15.53
CA ARG A 303 -18.12 12.98 16.38
C ARG A 303 -17.48 14.33 16.07
N ILE A 304 -17.00 15.02 17.11
CA ILE A 304 -16.26 16.27 16.93
C ILE A 304 -14.93 15.96 16.24
N PRO A 305 -14.60 16.62 15.10
CA PRO A 305 -13.34 16.40 14.42
C PRO A 305 -12.15 16.89 15.25
N ALA A 306 -11.02 16.23 15.08
CA ALA A 306 -9.75 16.59 15.69
C ALA A 306 -8.91 17.47 14.75
N ALA A 307 -7.58 17.44 14.91
CA ALA A 307 -6.66 18.22 14.09
C ALA A 307 -6.88 17.99 12.59
N VAL A 308 -6.87 19.09 11.82
CA VAL A 308 -7.00 19.09 10.34
C VAL A 308 -8.30 18.45 9.82
N GLY A 309 -9.28 18.15 10.69
CA GLY A 309 -10.56 17.57 10.30
C GLY A 309 -10.65 16.05 10.37
N TYR A 310 -9.59 15.36 10.83
CA TYR A 310 -9.60 13.91 11.03
C TYR A 310 -10.49 13.47 12.19
N GLN A 311 -10.81 12.18 12.23
CA GLN A 311 -11.53 11.58 13.35
C GLN A 311 -10.72 11.64 14.66
N PRO A 312 -11.36 11.80 15.82
CA PRO A 312 -10.66 11.76 17.11
C PRO A 312 -10.07 10.37 17.43
N THR A 313 -10.58 9.33 16.78
CA THR A 313 -10.14 7.92 16.91
C THR A 313 -9.03 7.54 15.94
N LEU A 314 -8.37 8.50 15.27
CA LEU A 314 -7.42 8.23 14.18
C LEU A 314 -6.36 7.18 14.54
N ALA A 315 -5.70 7.38 15.68
CA ALA A 315 -4.64 6.48 16.14
C ALA A 315 -5.17 5.09 16.53
N GLU A 316 -6.38 5.03 17.08
CA GLU A 316 -7.01 3.76 17.47
C GLU A 316 -7.47 2.96 16.23
N ASP A 317 -8.13 3.62 15.28
CA ASP A 317 -8.62 2.99 14.05
C ASP A 317 -7.46 2.44 13.20
N LEU A 318 -6.36 3.20 13.09
CA LEU A 318 -5.13 2.72 12.45
C LEU A 318 -4.46 1.63 13.27
N GLY A 319 -4.33 1.79 14.59
CA GLY A 319 -3.70 0.80 15.46
C GLY A 319 -4.39 -0.56 15.41
N MET A 320 -5.73 -0.60 15.44
CA MET A 320 -6.50 -1.85 15.33
C MET A 320 -6.23 -2.61 14.03
N LEU A 321 -5.98 -1.90 12.92
CA LEU A 321 -5.59 -2.50 11.65
C LEU A 321 -4.12 -2.93 11.67
N GLN A 322 -3.23 -2.02 12.05
CA GLN A 322 -1.78 -2.22 11.94
C GLN A 322 -1.27 -3.29 12.91
N GLU A 323 -1.78 -3.38 14.13
CA GLU A 323 -1.28 -4.35 15.12
C GLU A 323 -1.66 -5.81 14.80
N ARG A 324 -2.65 -6.01 13.94
CA ARG A 324 -2.97 -7.33 13.37
C ARG A 324 -1.96 -7.78 12.31
N ILE A 325 -1.31 -6.83 11.64
CA ILE A 325 -0.25 -7.06 10.66
C ILE A 325 1.07 -7.25 11.43
N THR A 326 1.41 -8.50 11.72
CA THR A 326 2.65 -8.83 12.45
C THR A 326 3.08 -10.27 12.19
N SER A 327 4.32 -10.57 12.59
CA SER A 327 4.85 -11.93 12.69
C SER A 327 4.34 -12.62 13.95
N THR A 328 3.81 -13.82 13.77
CA THR A 328 3.43 -14.72 14.87
C THR A 328 4.34 -15.94 14.89
N THR A 329 4.25 -16.75 15.93
CA THR A 329 4.93 -18.05 16.01
C THR A 329 4.56 -19.04 14.90
N LYS A 330 3.43 -18.82 14.20
CA LYS A 330 2.93 -19.72 13.14
C LYS A 330 3.33 -19.29 11.74
N GLY A 331 3.53 -17.99 11.52
CA GLY A 331 3.77 -17.39 10.22
C GLY A 331 3.77 -15.88 10.30
N SER A 332 4.03 -15.21 9.18
CA SER A 332 4.11 -13.74 9.13
C SER A 332 3.18 -13.12 8.08
N ILE A 333 2.72 -11.90 8.35
CA ILE A 333 2.12 -11.03 7.34
C ILE A 333 3.03 -9.83 7.16
N THR A 334 3.73 -9.78 6.03
CA THR A 334 4.53 -8.60 5.66
C THR A 334 3.66 -7.69 4.83
N SER A 335 3.47 -6.45 5.26
CA SER A 335 2.60 -5.51 4.54
C SER A 335 3.38 -4.47 3.76
N VAL A 336 2.95 -4.21 2.53
CA VAL A 336 3.46 -3.15 1.68
C VAL A 336 2.32 -2.19 1.40
N GLN A 337 2.41 -1.01 1.99
CA GLN A 337 1.31 -0.06 2.07
C GLN A 337 1.67 1.18 1.25
N ALA A 338 0.87 1.51 0.24
CA ALA A 338 1.02 2.78 -0.42
C ALA A 338 0.52 3.89 0.51
N VAL A 339 1.35 4.90 0.73
CA VAL A 339 1.01 6.05 1.60
C VAL A 339 0.95 7.30 0.74
N TYR A 340 -0.23 7.90 0.67
CA TYR A 340 -0.41 9.22 0.08
C TYR A 340 -0.16 10.30 1.14
N VAL A 341 0.77 11.21 0.86
CA VAL A 341 1.03 12.37 1.72
C VAL A 341 0.23 13.56 1.17
N PRO A 342 -0.78 14.06 1.89
CA PRO A 342 -1.60 15.17 1.42
C PRO A 342 -0.75 16.45 1.35
N ALA A 343 -0.82 17.14 0.21
CA ALA A 343 -0.10 18.38 -0.04
C ALA A 343 1.43 18.30 0.21
N ASP A 344 2.01 17.10 0.12
CA ASP A 344 3.41 16.81 0.43
C ASP A 344 3.82 17.21 1.88
N ASP A 345 2.85 17.30 2.79
CA ASP A 345 3.06 17.60 4.21
C ASP A 345 3.13 16.33 5.06
N ILE A 346 4.35 15.90 5.40
CA ILE A 346 4.60 14.75 6.27
C ILE A 346 4.15 14.99 7.73
N THR A 347 3.88 16.24 8.11
CA THR A 347 3.42 16.60 9.46
C THR A 347 1.90 16.47 9.63
N ASP A 348 1.18 16.20 8.54
CA ASP A 348 -0.24 15.85 8.60
C ASP A 348 -0.45 14.64 9.54
N PRO A 349 -1.48 14.66 10.40
CA PRO A 349 -1.73 13.60 11.37
C PRO A 349 -1.84 12.19 10.77
N ALA A 350 -2.37 12.03 9.56
CA ALA A 350 -2.57 10.72 8.96
C ALA A 350 -1.24 10.04 8.54
N PRO A 351 -0.35 10.67 7.74
CA PRO A 351 1.01 10.18 7.54
C PRO A 351 1.78 10.05 8.84
N ALA A 352 1.76 11.06 9.73
CA ALA A 352 2.52 11.04 10.98
C ALA A 352 2.18 9.84 11.88
N THR A 353 0.89 9.51 12.00
CA THR A 353 0.44 8.33 12.74
C THR A 353 0.85 7.04 12.01
N THR A 354 0.71 7.00 10.68
CA THR A 354 1.11 5.84 9.88
C THR A 354 2.60 5.54 10.02
N PHE A 355 3.46 6.57 9.98
CA PHE A 355 4.92 6.45 10.14
C PHE A 355 5.31 5.75 11.44
N SER A 356 4.58 5.97 12.53
CA SER A 356 4.88 5.33 13.82
C SER A 356 4.73 3.81 13.80
N HIS A 357 4.01 3.27 12.82
CA HIS A 357 3.83 1.83 12.65
C HIS A 357 4.75 1.22 11.57
N LEU A 358 5.46 2.02 10.77
CA LEU A 358 6.27 1.49 9.66
C LEU A 358 7.66 1.05 10.14
N ASP A 359 8.08 -0.13 9.69
CA ASP A 359 9.44 -0.65 9.88
C ASP A 359 10.39 -0.16 8.79
N ALA A 360 9.90 0.04 7.57
CA ALA A 360 10.68 0.54 6.44
C ALA A 360 9.88 1.55 5.62
N THR A 361 10.57 2.57 5.12
CA THR A 361 10.03 3.62 4.27
C THR A 361 10.75 3.62 2.94
N THR A 362 10.00 3.40 1.86
CA THR A 362 10.48 3.40 0.48
C THR A 362 9.92 4.63 -0.22
N VAL A 363 10.76 5.61 -0.46
CA VAL A 363 10.37 6.87 -1.12
C VAL A 363 10.68 6.79 -2.62
N LEU A 364 9.65 6.96 -3.44
CA LEU A 364 9.75 7.02 -4.89
C LEU A 364 9.66 8.45 -5.37
N ASP A 365 10.72 8.91 -6.03
CA ASP A 365 10.87 10.29 -6.48
C ASP A 365 10.63 10.40 -8.00
N ARG A 366 9.88 11.44 -8.38
CA ARG A 366 9.63 11.77 -9.78
C ARG A 366 10.91 12.21 -10.48
N ALA A 367 11.81 12.94 -9.83
CA ALA A 367 13.05 13.39 -10.47
C ALA A 367 13.94 12.20 -10.88
N VAL A 368 13.97 11.14 -10.04
CA VAL A 368 14.65 9.88 -10.34
C VAL A 368 13.98 9.18 -11.53
N ALA A 369 12.65 9.10 -11.56
CA ALA A 369 11.91 8.51 -12.68
C ALA A 369 12.14 9.26 -14.01
N GLU A 370 12.15 10.60 -13.98
CA GLU A 370 12.40 11.46 -15.14
C GLU A 370 13.83 11.31 -15.69
N SER A 371 14.79 10.93 -14.84
CA SER A 371 16.15 10.58 -15.27
C SER A 371 16.26 9.20 -15.96
N GLY A 372 15.16 8.42 -15.98
CA GLY A 372 15.10 7.09 -16.59
C GLY A 372 15.52 5.94 -15.68
N ILE A 373 15.69 6.17 -14.38
CA ILE A 373 16.07 5.13 -13.41
C ILE A 373 14.81 4.47 -12.83
N TYR A 374 14.69 3.16 -13.01
CA TYR A 374 13.60 2.34 -12.45
C TYR A 374 14.16 1.12 -11.70
N PRO A 375 13.64 0.78 -10.50
CA PRO A 375 12.59 1.49 -9.77
C PRO A 375 13.06 2.87 -9.27
N ALA A 376 12.14 3.85 -9.24
CA ALA A 376 12.46 5.25 -8.98
C ALA A 376 12.67 5.57 -7.49
N VAL A 377 13.43 4.73 -6.79
CA VAL A 377 13.68 4.83 -5.35
C VAL A 377 14.74 5.89 -5.08
N ASN A 378 14.44 6.85 -4.18
CA ASN A 378 15.42 7.79 -3.66
C ASN A 378 16.12 7.18 -2.43
N PRO A 379 17.38 6.71 -2.54
CA PRO A 379 18.04 5.97 -1.47
C PRO A 379 18.32 6.81 -0.21
N LEU A 380 18.37 8.14 -0.33
CA LEU A 380 18.72 9.03 0.78
C LEU A 380 17.51 9.34 1.69
N GLU A 381 16.30 9.27 1.14
CA GLU A 381 15.05 9.54 1.87
C GLU A 381 14.39 8.25 2.37
N CYS A 382 14.91 7.09 1.94
CA CYS A 382 14.47 5.79 2.45
C CYS A 382 15.11 5.50 3.80
N ALA A 383 14.39 4.75 4.64
CA ALA A 383 14.91 4.24 5.90
C ALA A 383 14.39 2.83 6.16
N SER A 384 15.16 2.04 6.91
CA SER A 384 14.71 0.74 7.42
C SER A 384 15.20 0.57 8.85
N ARG A 385 14.31 0.11 9.72
CA ARG A 385 14.62 -0.21 11.13
C ARG A 385 15.67 -1.31 11.24
N ILE A 386 15.67 -2.26 10.32
CA ILE A 386 16.60 -3.40 10.34
C ILE A 386 17.95 -3.09 9.67
N MET A 387 18.20 -1.86 9.24
CA MET A 387 19.54 -1.43 8.82
C MET A 387 20.44 -1.23 10.04
N ASP A 388 20.75 -2.33 10.73
CA ASP A 388 21.52 -2.39 11.97
C ASP A 388 22.46 -3.61 11.94
N PRO A 389 23.76 -3.46 12.23
CA PRO A 389 24.72 -4.57 12.22
C PRO A 389 24.42 -5.69 13.22
N ASP A 390 23.53 -5.47 14.20
CA ASP A 390 23.06 -6.52 15.11
C ASP A 390 22.01 -7.44 14.44
N VAL A 391 21.34 -6.97 13.38
CA VAL A 391 20.29 -7.71 12.64
C VAL A 391 20.81 -8.23 11.30
N ILE A 392 21.54 -7.39 10.55
CA ILE A 392 22.08 -7.74 9.22
C ILE A 392 23.58 -7.96 9.28
N ASP A 393 24.12 -8.68 8.30
CA ASP A 393 25.55 -8.94 8.23
C ASP A 393 26.37 -7.64 8.19
N VAL A 394 27.47 -7.60 8.96
CA VAL A 394 28.35 -6.43 9.07
C VAL A 394 28.87 -5.97 7.70
N ASP A 395 29.11 -6.91 6.79
CA ASP A 395 29.53 -6.62 5.42
C ASP A 395 28.42 -5.92 4.61
N HIS A 396 27.16 -6.33 4.78
CA HIS A 396 26.01 -5.67 4.15
C HIS A 396 25.88 -4.24 4.67
N TYR A 397 25.89 -4.07 6.00
CA TYR A 397 25.81 -2.76 6.63
C TYR A 397 26.94 -1.81 6.19
N ASN A 398 28.17 -2.30 6.14
CA ASN A 398 29.33 -1.51 5.72
C ASN A 398 29.32 -1.21 4.22
N ALA A 399 28.79 -2.09 3.38
CA ALA A 399 28.65 -1.84 1.94
C ALA A 399 27.69 -0.68 1.68
N GLU A 400 26.58 -0.61 2.42
CA GLU A 400 25.62 0.47 2.35
C GLU A 400 26.23 1.79 2.86
N ARG A 401 26.79 1.80 4.07
CA ARG A 401 27.39 3.00 4.67
C ARG A 401 28.62 3.49 3.92
N GLY A 402 29.43 2.59 3.36
CA GLY A 402 30.55 2.95 2.50
C GLY A 402 30.10 3.65 1.22
N GLY A 403 28.94 3.25 0.67
CA GLY A 403 28.30 3.92 -0.45
C GLY A 403 27.78 5.32 -0.12
N GLN A 404 27.20 5.51 1.08
CA GLN A 404 26.75 6.83 1.55
C GLN A 404 27.91 7.75 1.98
N GLY A 405 28.94 7.19 2.61
CA GLY A 405 30.08 7.90 3.19
C GLY A 405 31.10 8.47 2.20
N CYS A 406 31.00 8.15 0.90
CA CYS A 406 31.80 8.79 -0.14
C CYS A 406 31.38 10.25 -0.45
N GLY A 407 30.41 10.81 0.28
CA GLY A 407 30.12 12.24 0.31
C GLY A 407 30.15 12.79 1.73
N GLY A 408 31.03 13.75 2.03
CA GLY A 408 30.91 14.59 3.23
C GLY A 408 29.58 15.39 3.25
N PRO A 409 29.32 16.23 4.27
CA PRO A 409 28.06 16.97 4.39
C PRO A 409 27.81 17.81 3.12
N ARG A 410 26.83 17.39 2.31
CA ARG A 410 26.55 17.98 0.99
C ARG A 410 25.71 19.24 1.10
N ALA A 411 26.09 20.24 0.32
CA ALA A 411 25.26 21.42 0.09
C ALA A 411 24.12 21.06 -0.87
N GLN A 412 22.99 21.75 -0.73
CA GLN A 412 21.78 21.55 -1.52
C GLN A 412 22.08 21.82 -3.01
N GLY A 413 22.08 20.77 -3.85
CA GLY A 413 22.29 20.87 -5.31
C GLY A 413 23.33 19.93 -5.92
N ASP A 414 24.02 19.09 -5.14
CA ASP A 414 24.99 18.12 -5.68
C ASP A 414 24.31 16.89 -6.31
N PRO A 415 24.83 16.34 -7.43
CA PRO A 415 24.25 15.18 -8.11
C PRO A 415 24.24 13.93 -7.21
N VAL A 416 23.10 13.23 -7.22
CA VAL A 416 22.87 12.00 -6.45
C VAL A 416 23.91 10.95 -6.88
N PRO A 417 24.67 10.34 -5.95
CA PRO A 417 25.54 9.24 -6.31
C PRO A 417 24.62 8.04 -6.57
N VAL A 418 24.47 7.69 -7.85
CA VAL A 418 23.96 6.37 -8.22
C VAL A 418 24.86 5.35 -7.51
N ALA A 419 24.22 4.44 -6.76
CA ALA A 419 24.86 3.36 -6.03
C ALA A 419 26.10 2.85 -6.77
N ALA A 420 27.23 2.84 -6.05
CA ALA A 420 28.57 2.47 -6.49
C ALA A 420 28.60 1.62 -7.78
N VAL A 421 28.73 2.30 -8.92
CA VAL A 421 29.45 1.70 -10.06
C VAL A 421 30.92 1.83 -9.69
N PRO A 422 31.69 0.73 -9.54
CA PRO A 422 33.14 0.84 -9.36
C PRO A 422 33.71 1.39 -10.66
N GLY A 423 33.91 2.71 -10.67
CA GLY A 423 34.35 3.42 -11.85
C GLY A 423 33.93 4.88 -11.81
N CYS A 424 34.67 5.67 -11.03
CA CYS A 424 35.18 6.99 -11.42
C CYS A 424 35.83 7.68 -10.20
N GLY A 425 37.17 7.71 -10.18
CA GLY A 425 37.93 8.70 -9.40
C GLY A 425 38.58 8.20 -8.10
N GLY A 426 39.79 7.62 -8.23
CA GLY A 426 40.89 7.81 -7.28
C GLY A 426 40.80 7.12 -5.92
N VAL A 427 41.14 5.82 -5.86
CA VAL A 427 41.58 5.19 -4.62
C VAL A 427 43.12 5.21 -4.60
N HIS A 428 43.68 5.88 -3.60
CA HIS A 428 45.12 5.81 -3.31
C HIS A 428 45.49 4.39 -2.88
N TRP A 429 46.52 3.83 -3.51
CA TRP A 429 47.10 2.54 -3.15
C TRP A 429 47.71 2.61 -1.75
N HIS A 430 47.22 1.78 -0.83
CA HIS A 430 47.99 1.40 0.35
C HIS A 430 48.76 0.13 0.00
N ASP A 431 50.07 0.26 -0.21
CA ASP A 431 51.00 -0.85 -0.39
C ASP A 431 50.95 -1.76 0.85
N GLY A 432 50.52 -3.01 0.67
CA GLY A 432 50.44 -3.98 1.75
C GLY A 432 49.86 -5.31 1.27
N SER A 433 50.74 -6.21 0.83
CA SER A 433 50.48 -7.58 0.39
C SER A 433 49.45 -8.35 1.24
N LEU A 434 48.36 -8.80 0.62
CA LEU A 434 47.48 -9.85 1.16
C LEU A 434 47.68 -11.15 0.38
N ARG A 435 48.07 -12.19 1.14
CA ARG A 435 48.38 -13.54 0.69
C ARG A 435 47.14 -14.25 0.18
N SER A 436 47.34 -15.15 -0.77
CA SER A 436 46.32 -16.05 -1.29
C SER A 436 45.90 -17.11 -0.27
N ALA A 437 44.60 -17.24 -0.11
CA ALA A 437 43.88 -18.45 0.25
C ALA A 437 42.53 -18.32 -0.48
N GLY A 438 42.05 -19.21 -1.32
CA GLY A 438 42.35 -20.60 -1.57
C GLY A 438 41.02 -21.24 -1.97
N GLY A 439 40.83 -21.52 -3.26
CA GLY A 439 39.89 -22.51 -3.80
C GLY A 439 38.39 -22.23 -3.71
N HIS A 440 37.80 -21.78 -4.82
CA HIS A 440 36.68 -22.40 -5.58
C HIS A 440 35.83 -21.32 -6.28
N GLY A 441 35.74 -21.39 -7.61
CA GLY A 441 34.82 -20.59 -8.44
C GLY A 441 35.51 -19.93 -9.64
N GLY A 442 35.01 -20.22 -10.85
CA GLY A 442 35.64 -19.86 -12.13
C GLY A 442 35.96 -18.38 -12.35
N VAL A 443 37.09 -18.12 -12.98
CA VAL A 443 37.55 -16.79 -13.39
C VAL A 443 36.75 -16.33 -14.61
N VAL A 444 35.94 -15.28 -14.47
CA VAL A 444 35.43 -14.51 -15.61
C VAL A 444 36.52 -13.52 -16.01
N LEU A 445 37.10 -13.71 -17.19
CA LEU A 445 38.08 -12.79 -17.77
C LEU A 445 37.35 -11.61 -18.41
N TRP A 446 37.67 -10.39 -17.97
CA TRP A 446 37.15 -9.16 -18.56
C TRP A 446 38.03 -8.74 -19.76
N PRO A 447 37.47 -8.48 -20.96
CA PRO A 447 38.26 -7.96 -22.07
C PRO A 447 38.66 -6.50 -21.81
N THR A 448 39.92 -6.17 -22.08
CA THR A 448 40.54 -4.84 -21.88
C THR A 448 40.05 -3.74 -22.83
N ASP A 449 39.04 -4.03 -23.65
CA ASP A 449 38.80 -3.29 -24.89
C ASP A 449 37.52 -2.45 -24.84
N GLY A 450 36.78 -2.47 -23.72
CA GLY A 450 35.69 -1.53 -23.44
C GLY A 450 34.45 -1.65 -24.33
N VAL A 451 34.28 -2.74 -25.10
CA VAL A 451 33.09 -2.96 -25.94
C VAL A 451 32.33 -4.19 -25.43
N ILE A 452 31.10 -3.99 -24.97
CA ILE A 452 30.18 -5.06 -24.57
C ILE A 452 29.46 -5.57 -25.83
N ARG A 453 29.59 -6.87 -26.11
CA ARG A 453 28.70 -7.58 -27.03
C ARG A 453 27.88 -8.58 -26.21
N PRO A 454 26.54 -8.56 -26.27
CA PRO A 454 25.75 -9.56 -25.57
C PRO A 454 25.86 -10.92 -26.27
N ASP A 455 26.03 -11.99 -25.49
CA ASP A 455 25.84 -13.36 -25.96
C ASP A 455 24.35 -13.60 -26.27
N PRO A 456 24.01 -14.40 -27.29
CA PRO A 456 22.62 -14.71 -27.62
C PRO A 456 22.07 -15.69 -26.58
N GLY A 457 21.53 -15.15 -25.48
CA GLY A 457 20.93 -15.91 -24.38
C GLY A 457 20.46 -15.06 -23.21
N ASP A 458 21.02 -13.86 -23.04
CA ASP A 458 20.63 -12.97 -21.94
C ASP A 458 19.49 -12.04 -22.35
N GLY A 459 18.29 -12.35 -21.84
CA GLY A 459 17.08 -11.56 -22.01
C GLY A 459 17.19 -10.20 -21.33
N LEU A 460 17.75 -9.23 -22.05
CA LEU A 460 17.68 -7.81 -21.70
C LEU A 460 16.38 -7.19 -22.21
N LEU A 461 15.78 -6.37 -21.35
CA LEU A 461 14.61 -5.53 -21.55
C LEU A 461 14.63 -4.83 -22.93
N HIS A 462 13.81 -5.29 -23.86
CA HIS A 462 13.41 -4.48 -25.02
C HIS A 462 12.18 -3.65 -24.66
N GLY A 463 12.38 -2.35 -24.51
CA GLY A 463 11.32 -1.36 -24.36
C GLY A 463 10.42 -1.32 -25.59
N TRP A 464 9.13 -1.52 -25.36
CA TRP A 464 8.06 -1.26 -26.32
C TRP A 464 7.89 0.25 -26.48
N TRP A 465 8.17 0.75 -27.68
CA TRP A 465 7.89 2.14 -28.04
C TRP A 465 6.42 2.30 -28.41
N HIS A 466 5.72 3.19 -27.69
CA HIS A 466 4.44 3.74 -28.11
C HIS A 466 4.64 4.62 -29.36
N GLN A 467 4.00 4.21 -30.45
CA GLN A 467 3.95 4.96 -31.71
C GLN A 467 2.89 6.05 -31.58
N VAL A 468 3.34 7.31 -31.57
CA VAL A 468 2.46 8.49 -31.64
C VAL A 468 1.98 8.64 -33.08
N CYS A 469 0.67 8.75 -33.24
CA CYS A 469 -0.01 9.04 -34.51
C CYS A 469 0.50 10.35 -35.13
N ALA A 470 1.01 10.26 -36.35
CA ALA A 470 0.99 11.33 -37.33
C ALA A 470 0.58 10.70 -38.66
N GLY A 471 -0.55 11.15 -39.20
CA GLY A 471 -1.11 10.61 -40.43
C GLY A 471 -0.31 11.04 -41.66
N GLU A 472 -0.38 10.22 -42.71
CA GLU A 472 -0.52 10.63 -44.11
C GLU A 472 -0.53 9.37 -45.00
N GLY A 473 -1.46 9.33 -45.95
CA GLY A 473 -1.21 8.80 -47.29
C GLY A 473 -1.20 7.28 -47.51
N GLU A 474 -2.38 6.74 -47.77
CA GLU A 474 -2.63 5.52 -48.54
C GLU A 474 -2.11 5.65 -50.00
N VAL A 475 -1.18 4.79 -50.47
CA VAL A 475 -1.08 4.31 -51.87
C VAL A 475 -0.28 2.99 -51.95
N ASP A 476 -0.80 2.08 -52.77
CA ASP A 476 -0.35 0.77 -53.23
C ASP A 476 1.13 0.57 -53.64
N GLY A 477 1.56 -0.71 -53.60
CA GLY A 477 2.33 -1.28 -54.72
C GLY A 477 3.64 -2.03 -54.41
N GLY A 478 3.56 -3.37 -54.42
CA GLY A 478 4.43 -4.29 -55.17
C GLY A 478 5.97 -4.19 -55.13
N GLY A 479 6.59 -5.25 -54.59
CA GLY A 479 7.61 -6.07 -55.28
C GLY A 479 9.02 -5.51 -55.51
N GLY A 480 10.04 -6.33 -55.20
CA GLY A 480 11.34 -6.24 -55.86
C GLY A 480 12.54 -6.61 -55.00
N CYS A 481 13.03 -7.84 -55.17
CA CYS A 481 14.40 -8.24 -54.87
C CYS A 481 15.39 -7.46 -55.77
N GLY A 482 16.60 -7.20 -55.27
CA GLY A 482 17.71 -6.71 -56.09
C GLY A 482 19.01 -6.61 -55.31
N ASP A 483 19.91 -7.55 -55.59
CA ASP A 483 21.30 -7.64 -55.17
C ASP A 483 22.20 -6.50 -55.69
N GLY A 484 23.37 -6.34 -55.06
CA GLY A 484 24.58 -5.74 -55.64
C GLY A 484 25.13 -4.56 -54.83
N GLU A 485 26.22 -4.65 -54.06
CA GLU A 485 27.64 -4.89 -54.39
C GLU A 485 28.49 -3.64 -54.03
N ALA A 486 29.52 -3.88 -53.20
CA ALA A 486 30.85 -3.26 -53.13
C ALA A 486 31.05 -1.71 -53.04
N ALA A 487 31.53 -1.29 -51.85
CA ALA A 487 32.72 -0.46 -51.49
C ALA A 487 33.48 0.36 -52.59
N PRO A 488 34.16 1.51 -52.30
CA PRO A 488 35.09 1.67 -51.16
C PRO A 488 35.30 3.09 -50.55
N ARG A 489 36.19 3.09 -49.54
CA ARG A 489 36.72 4.12 -48.64
C ARG A 489 37.14 5.47 -49.29
N SER A 490 36.96 6.57 -48.55
CA SER A 490 38.04 7.55 -48.32
C SER A 490 37.76 8.51 -47.16
N SER A 491 38.81 8.73 -46.38
CA SER A 491 39.01 9.71 -45.31
C SER A 491 38.81 11.17 -45.73
N GLY A 492 38.25 11.99 -44.84
CA GLY A 492 38.29 13.45 -44.95
C GLY A 492 37.68 14.14 -43.73
N ARG A 493 38.53 14.62 -42.81
CA ARG A 493 38.17 15.69 -41.87
C ARG A 493 38.01 16.97 -42.69
N GLU A 494 36.89 17.68 -42.56
CA GLU A 494 36.90 19.15 -42.49
C GLU A 494 35.58 19.73 -41.99
N ARG A 495 35.73 20.82 -41.24
CA ARG A 495 34.69 21.67 -40.66
C ARG A 495 33.94 22.43 -41.75
N LEU A 496 32.64 22.67 -41.54
CA LEU A 496 31.97 23.86 -42.06
C LEU A 496 30.81 24.22 -41.13
N GLY A 497 30.95 25.37 -40.47
CA GLY A 497 29.84 26.10 -39.89
C GLY A 497 29.22 27.03 -40.93
N LEU A 498 27.96 27.42 -40.69
CA LEU A 498 27.36 28.59 -41.32
C LEU A 498 26.91 29.57 -40.23
N ALA A 499 27.37 30.81 -40.36
CA ALA A 499 27.04 31.96 -39.54
C ALA A 499 25.96 32.82 -40.23
N ILE A 500 25.44 33.80 -39.48
CA ILE A 500 24.94 35.16 -39.83
C ILE A 500 23.88 35.48 -38.75
N GLY A 501 24.04 36.41 -37.80
CA GLY A 501 24.54 37.79 -37.80
C GLY A 501 23.39 38.66 -37.27
N GLY A 502 23.36 39.05 -35.98
CA GLY A 502 23.79 40.38 -35.47
C GLY A 502 22.65 41.43 -35.52
N PRO A 503 22.67 42.55 -34.74
CA PRO A 503 23.71 43.02 -33.84
C PRO A 503 23.22 43.41 -32.41
N ARG A 504 24.16 43.37 -31.47
CA ARG A 504 24.14 44.16 -30.22
C ARG A 504 24.60 45.59 -30.51
N ARG A 505 24.07 46.57 -29.77
CA ARG A 505 24.85 47.75 -29.35
C ARG A 505 24.74 47.93 -27.84
N ARG A 506 25.91 47.93 -27.19
CA ARG A 506 26.17 48.41 -25.82
C ARG A 506 26.70 49.83 -25.91
N THR A 507 26.38 50.66 -24.93
CA THR A 507 27.24 51.70 -24.31
C THR A 507 26.52 52.12 -23.03
N ALA A 508 27.00 51.82 -21.81
CA ALA A 508 28.17 52.32 -21.09
C ALA A 508 27.79 53.41 -20.05
N ALA A 509 28.02 53.06 -18.79
CA ALA A 509 28.48 53.87 -17.65
C ALA A 509 27.71 55.14 -17.20
N ARG A 510 27.30 55.14 -15.91
CA ARG A 510 27.69 56.07 -14.83
C ARG A 510 26.55 56.23 -13.81
N GLY A 511 26.89 56.34 -12.52
CA GLY A 511 26.05 57.02 -11.53
C GLY A 511 25.84 56.28 -10.21
N CYS A 512 26.76 56.51 -9.26
CA CYS A 512 26.55 56.32 -7.83
C CYS A 512 25.68 57.48 -7.27
N VAL A 513 24.92 57.25 -6.18
CA VAL A 513 24.79 58.08 -4.95
C VAL A 513 23.38 58.02 -4.29
N ILE A 514 23.36 57.38 -3.11
CA ILE A 514 22.83 57.79 -1.77
C ILE A 514 21.37 58.25 -1.54
N GLY A 515 20.74 57.60 -0.54
CA GLY A 515 19.79 58.16 0.47
C GLY A 515 18.32 58.24 0.04
N GLY A 516 17.29 57.96 0.83
CA GLY A 516 17.09 57.73 2.26
C GLY A 516 15.61 58.03 2.57
N VAL A 517 14.98 57.18 3.39
CA VAL A 517 13.82 57.40 4.30
C VAL A 517 12.65 58.31 3.88
N ALA A 518 11.41 57.78 3.85
CA ALA A 518 10.24 58.29 4.61
C ALA A 518 8.91 57.55 4.28
N ARG A 519 8.15 57.16 5.33
CA ARG A 519 6.68 56.93 5.28
C ARG A 519 5.96 58.29 5.40
N PRO A 520 4.72 58.45 4.88
CA PRO A 520 3.53 58.46 5.77
C PRO A 520 2.21 57.95 5.10
N SER A 521 1.36 57.17 5.79
CA SER A 521 0.10 57.51 6.50
C SER A 521 -1.22 57.61 5.67
N GLN A 522 -2.15 56.70 5.99
CA GLN A 522 -3.62 56.79 6.13
C GLN A 522 -4.51 57.51 5.10
N LYS A 523 -5.57 56.80 4.65
CA LYS A 523 -7.01 57.12 4.88
C LYS A 523 -7.95 56.00 4.40
N MET A 524 -8.86 55.55 5.27
CA MET A 524 -10.07 54.76 4.95
C MET A 524 -11.26 55.70 4.65
N PRO A 525 -12.32 55.18 3.99
CA PRO A 525 -13.69 55.62 4.30
C PRO A 525 -14.66 54.47 4.65
N HIS A 526 -15.67 54.82 5.46
CA HIS A 526 -16.74 53.98 6.02
C HIS A 526 -17.93 53.73 5.05
N VAL A 527 -18.46 52.50 5.16
CA VAL A 527 -19.82 51.88 4.99
C VAL A 527 -21.05 52.79 4.67
N PRO A 528 -22.10 52.26 3.96
CA PRO A 528 -23.24 51.61 4.65
C PRO A 528 -23.91 50.40 3.92
N SER A 529 -24.36 49.39 4.67
CA SER A 529 -25.47 48.42 4.34
C SER A 529 -26.85 49.11 4.43
N PRO A 530 -28.04 48.64 3.92
CA PRO A 530 -28.65 47.27 3.85
C PRO A 530 -29.59 47.10 2.59
N PRO A 531 -30.72 46.34 2.48
CA PRO A 531 -31.45 45.44 3.40
C PRO A 531 -32.03 44.10 2.85
N TYR A 532 -32.55 43.34 3.83
CA TYR A 532 -33.55 42.25 3.80
C TYR A 532 -34.62 42.32 2.70
N PHE A 533 -35.00 41.14 2.17
CA PHE A 533 -36.39 40.87 1.76
C PHE A 533 -36.82 39.45 2.15
N ALA A 534 -37.93 39.39 2.86
CA ALA A 534 -38.71 38.19 3.15
C ALA A 534 -40.07 38.31 2.45
N LEU A 535 -40.70 37.15 2.27
CA LEU A 535 -42.14 36.86 2.13
C LEU A 535 -42.79 36.63 0.75
N THR A 536 -43.43 35.44 0.70
CA THR A 536 -44.73 35.04 0.10
C THR A 536 -44.81 34.84 -1.42
N ARG A 537 -45.04 33.61 -1.94
CA ARG A 537 -46.23 32.71 -1.98
C ARG A 537 -47.30 33.12 -3.02
N LEU A 538 -47.76 32.08 -3.75
CA LEU A 538 -48.92 31.94 -4.65
C LEU A 538 -48.70 32.43 -6.10
N ALA A 539 -49.20 31.80 -7.16
CA ALA A 539 -49.77 30.48 -7.45
C ALA A 539 -50.01 30.44 -8.97
N ALA A 540 -49.97 29.25 -9.56
CA ALA A 540 -50.70 28.79 -10.75
C ALA A 540 -50.67 29.63 -12.05
N CYS A 541 -50.01 29.09 -13.07
CA CYS A 541 -50.58 28.78 -14.39
C CYS A 541 -49.81 27.61 -14.98
#